data_AF-A0A932CNY3-F1
#
_entry.id   AF-A0A932CNY3-F1
#
_cell.length_a   1.000
_cell.length_b   1.000
_cell.length_c   1.000
_cell.angle_alpha   90.00
_cell.angle_beta   90.00
_cell.angle_gamma   90.00
#
_symmetry.space_group_name_H-M   'P 1'
#
loop_
_entity.id
_entity.type
_entity.pdbx_description
1 polymer ?
#
loop_
_entity_poly.entity_id
_entity_poly.type
_entity_poly.pdbx_seq_one_letter_code
_entity_poly.pdbx_strand_id
1 'polypeptide(L)'
;MVEILSDFLRHLEDDTYRFQVARDRSGRNLYKVTLIRLNNYEKIYPNSQFQPIISFNKAKAYEKLHEYDLAIQSYQDVLNYSSPLAELAQKNIAICQELSEMSQRSQDGLLPQELLSALEKAVQDWERLVEKYRGTPYEHLAREQQERVEWEKVAFTEAHTGTWQEAEQVIQQYNALISRHAESKNLNRYLLHLGDFYARMASHYAEKEDPHGLRFDFKKFEKFADTALELYESVASKDGISEKLEAKDKVKALISYIRTVKKISQ
;
A
#
# COMPACT_ATOMS: atom_id res chain seq x y z
N MET A 1 -12.86 -17.23 -24.70
CA MET A 1 -11.78 -16.22 -24.75
C MET A 1 -12.31 -14.79 -24.72
N VAL A 2 -13.16 -14.39 -25.67
CA VAL A 2 -13.69 -13.01 -25.77
C VAL A 2 -14.31 -12.54 -24.45
N GLU A 3 -15.14 -13.37 -23.81
CA GLU A 3 -15.76 -13.03 -22.51
C GLU A 3 -14.71 -12.78 -21.41
N ILE A 4 -13.68 -13.65 -21.32
CA ILE A 4 -12.58 -13.50 -20.34
C ILE A 4 -11.86 -12.16 -20.53
N LEU A 5 -11.55 -11.82 -21.78
CA LEU A 5 -10.79 -10.61 -22.09
C LEU A 5 -11.65 -9.34 -22.00
N SER A 6 -12.94 -9.41 -22.30
CA SER A 6 -13.82 -8.23 -22.28
C SER A 6 -13.90 -7.56 -20.90
N ASP A 7 -14.09 -8.36 -19.83
CA ASP A 7 -14.10 -7.85 -18.47
C ASP A 7 -12.73 -7.32 -18.05
N PHE A 8 -11.65 -8.04 -18.39
CA PHE A 8 -10.28 -7.66 -18.05
C PHE A 8 -9.87 -6.34 -18.73
N LEU A 9 -10.07 -6.22 -20.04
CA LEU A 9 -9.66 -5.07 -20.83
C LEU A 9 -10.39 -3.79 -20.41
N ARG A 10 -11.63 -3.90 -19.95
CA ARG A 10 -12.39 -2.76 -19.39
C ARG A 10 -11.70 -2.14 -18.18
N HIS A 11 -11.02 -2.95 -17.37
CA HIS A 11 -10.39 -2.57 -16.10
C HIS A 11 -8.85 -2.55 -16.19
N LEU A 12 -8.31 -2.71 -17.40
CA LEU A 12 -6.87 -2.80 -17.59
C LEU A 12 -6.18 -1.47 -17.26
N GLU A 13 -6.79 -0.37 -17.67
CA GLU A 13 -6.24 0.99 -17.50
C GLU A 13 -6.74 1.67 -16.22
N ASP A 14 -7.40 0.92 -15.32
CA ASP A 14 -7.82 1.46 -14.03
C ASP A 14 -6.60 1.94 -13.23
N ASP A 15 -6.75 3.13 -12.63
CA ASP A 15 -5.80 3.71 -11.69
C ASP A 15 -5.92 2.94 -10.36
N THR A 16 -5.13 1.88 -10.24
CA THR A 16 -5.11 1.04 -9.04
C THR A 16 -4.52 1.76 -7.84
N TYR A 17 -3.79 2.86 -8.02
CA TYR A 17 -3.26 3.63 -6.91
C TYR A 17 -4.38 4.38 -6.15
N ARG A 18 -5.29 5.02 -6.90
CA ARG A 18 -6.40 5.78 -6.32
C ARG A 18 -7.62 4.93 -5.98
N PHE A 19 -7.85 3.86 -6.73
CA PHE A 19 -9.05 3.03 -6.59
C PHE A 19 -8.74 1.59 -6.22
N GLN A 20 -9.68 0.96 -5.52
CA GLN A 20 -9.59 -0.45 -5.20
C GLN A 20 -9.58 -1.28 -6.48
N VAL A 21 -8.75 -2.33 -6.50
CA VAL A 21 -8.66 -3.23 -7.64
C VAL A 21 -10.04 -3.82 -7.96
N ALA A 22 -10.41 -3.79 -9.25
CA ALA A 22 -11.64 -4.35 -9.74
C ALA A 22 -11.85 -5.80 -9.26
N ARG A 23 -13.10 -6.13 -8.94
CA ARG A 23 -13.48 -7.45 -8.44
C ARG A 23 -14.44 -8.12 -9.42
N ASP A 24 -14.31 -9.43 -9.57
CA ASP A 24 -15.25 -10.23 -10.34
C ASP A 24 -16.60 -10.38 -9.58
N ARG A 25 -17.57 -11.07 -10.21
CA ARG A 25 -18.90 -11.32 -9.60
C ARG A 25 -18.84 -12.09 -8.27
N SER A 26 -17.74 -12.79 -7.99
CA SER A 26 -17.51 -13.51 -6.73
C SER A 26 -16.77 -12.68 -5.68
N GLY A 27 -16.47 -11.41 -5.98
CA GLY A 27 -15.73 -10.51 -5.10
C GLY A 27 -14.22 -10.74 -5.11
N ARG A 28 -13.68 -11.54 -6.04
CA ARG A 28 -12.25 -11.85 -6.13
C ARG A 28 -11.54 -10.82 -7.01
N ASN A 29 -10.25 -10.59 -6.75
CA ASN A 29 -9.40 -9.72 -7.57
C ASN A 29 -9.47 -10.15 -9.05
N LEU A 30 -9.91 -9.23 -9.91
CA LEU A 30 -10.16 -9.50 -11.32
C LEU A 30 -8.90 -9.99 -12.06
N TYR A 31 -7.75 -9.38 -11.81
CA TYR A 31 -6.48 -9.75 -12.46
C TYR A 31 -6.06 -11.19 -12.12
N LYS A 32 -6.20 -11.60 -10.85
CA LYS A 32 -5.94 -12.99 -10.44
C LYS A 32 -6.89 -13.98 -11.10
N VAL A 33 -8.18 -13.64 -11.16
CA VAL A 33 -9.19 -14.49 -11.81
C VAL A 33 -8.93 -14.60 -13.31
N THR A 34 -8.53 -13.52 -13.98
CA THR A 34 -8.14 -13.52 -15.39
C THR A 34 -6.99 -14.50 -15.65
N LEU A 35 -5.93 -14.47 -14.83
CA LEU A 35 -4.81 -15.41 -14.96
C LEU A 35 -5.27 -16.87 -14.86
N ILE A 36 -6.13 -17.19 -13.88
CA ILE A 36 -6.68 -18.55 -13.73
C ILE A 36 -7.48 -18.97 -14.97
N ARG A 37 -8.34 -18.07 -15.47
CA ARG A 37 -9.17 -18.34 -16.65
C ARG A 37 -8.33 -18.52 -17.93
N LEU A 38 -7.29 -17.71 -18.11
CA LEU A 38 -6.36 -17.82 -19.24
C LEU A 38 -5.53 -19.11 -19.16
N ASN A 39 -4.97 -19.43 -17.99
CA ASN A 39 -4.23 -20.69 -17.79
C ASN A 39 -5.11 -21.93 -18.04
N ASN A 40 -6.37 -21.90 -17.62
CA ASN A 40 -7.31 -22.99 -17.90
C ASN A 40 -7.64 -23.08 -19.40
N TYR A 41 -7.77 -21.95 -20.08
CA TYR A 41 -7.99 -21.92 -21.52
C TYR A 41 -6.81 -22.54 -22.28
N GLU A 42 -5.56 -22.20 -21.93
CA GLU A 42 -4.35 -22.77 -22.54
C GLU A 42 -4.28 -24.30 -22.37
N LYS A 43 -4.65 -24.81 -21.19
CA LYS A 43 -4.69 -26.26 -20.93
C LYS A 43 -5.69 -27.00 -21.83
N ILE A 44 -6.84 -26.38 -22.10
CA ILE A 44 -7.87 -26.96 -22.96
C ILE A 44 -7.50 -26.81 -24.44
N TYR A 45 -6.81 -25.73 -24.81
CA TYR A 45 -6.46 -25.37 -26.19
C TYR A 45 -4.97 -25.04 -26.37
N PRO A 46 -4.04 -26.01 -26.20
CA PRO A 46 -2.60 -25.75 -26.12
C PRO A 46 -1.98 -25.14 -27.39
N ASN A 47 -2.50 -25.47 -28.58
CA ASN A 47 -1.97 -25.00 -29.87
C ASN A 47 -2.87 -23.94 -30.51
N SER A 48 -3.55 -23.13 -29.69
CA SER A 48 -4.43 -22.09 -30.20
C SER A 48 -3.66 -20.99 -30.93
N GLN A 49 -4.20 -20.49 -32.04
CA GLN A 49 -3.65 -19.29 -32.72
C GLN A 49 -3.65 -18.04 -31.82
N PHE A 50 -4.38 -18.08 -30.70
CA PHE A 50 -4.50 -16.97 -29.77
C PHE A 50 -3.40 -16.94 -28.70
N GLN A 51 -2.42 -17.86 -28.73
CA GLN A 51 -1.32 -17.89 -27.74
C GLN A 51 -0.63 -16.52 -27.53
N PRO A 52 -0.29 -15.75 -28.58
CA PRO A 52 0.33 -14.43 -28.38
C PRO A 52 -0.57 -13.46 -27.61
N ILE A 53 -1.88 -13.53 -27.83
CA ILE A 53 -2.86 -12.69 -27.13
C ILE A 53 -2.98 -13.14 -25.67
N ILE A 54 -3.01 -14.45 -25.42
CA ILE A 54 -3.08 -14.99 -24.06
C ILE A 54 -1.84 -14.56 -23.26
N SER A 55 -0.63 -14.83 -23.79
CA SER A 55 0.64 -14.47 -23.14
C SER A 55 0.73 -12.97 -22.86
N PHE A 56 0.34 -12.12 -23.83
CA PHE A 56 0.33 -10.67 -23.64
C PHE A 56 -0.62 -10.23 -22.52
N ASN A 57 -1.83 -10.79 -22.46
CA ASN A 57 -2.81 -10.43 -21.43
C ASN A 57 -2.44 -11.01 -20.05
N LYS A 58 -1.78 -12.17 -19.99
CA LYS A 58 -1.18 -12.68 -18.75
C LYS A 58 -0.11 -11.72 -18.24
N ALA A 59 0.77 -11.24 -19.12
CA ALA A 59 1.79 -10.26 -18.77
C ALA A 59 1.18 -8.98 -18.19
N LYS A 60 0.16 -8.43 -18.85
CA LYS A 60 -0.60 -7.27 -18.35
C LYS A 60 -1.26 -7.51 -16.99
N ALA A 61 -1.80 -8.71 -16.76
CA ALA A 61 -2.37 -9.05 -15.45
C ALA A 61 -1.29 -9.19 -14.37
N TYR A 62 -0.11 -9.73 -14.70
CA TYR A 62 1.04 -9.78 -13.80
C TYR A 62 1.60 -8.39 -13.46
N GLU A 63 1.66 -7.46 -14.42
CA GLU A 63 2.01 -6.05 -14.17
C GLU A 63 1.14 -5.45 -13.06
N LYS A 64 -0.18 -5.65 -13.16
CA LYS A 64 -1.17 -5.14 -12.18
C LYS A 64 -1.12 -5.84 -10.82
N LEU A 65 -0.38 -6.94 -10.72
CA LEU A 65 -0.11 -7.65 -9.47
C LEU A 65 1.31 -7.40 -8.94
N HIS A 66 2.10 -6.56 -9.63
CA HIS A 66 3.51 -6.29 -9.35
C HIS A 66 4.42 -7.54 -9.43
N GLU A 67 3.99 -8.56 -10.17
CA GLU A 67 4.75 -9.78 -10.42
C GLU A 67 5.58 -9.60 -11.70
N TYR A 68 6.54 -8.67 -11.66
CA TYR A 68 7.23 -8.20 -12.87
C TYR A 68 8.04 -9.30 -13.57
N ASP A 69 8.62 -10.25 -12.85
CA ASP A 69 9.37 -11.36 -13.46
C ASP A 69 8.46 -12.27 -14.29
N LEU A 70 7.27 -12.59 -13.76
CA LEU A 70 6.26 -13.36 -14.48
C LEU A 70 5.68 -12.56 -15.65
N ALA A 71 5.57 -11.24 -15.52
CA ALA A 71 5.19 -10.36 -16.61
C ALA A 71 6.23 -10.38 -17.75
N ILE A 72 7.52 -10.26 -17.41
CA ILE A 72 8.63 -10.32 -18.37
C ILE A 72 8.61 -11.67 -19.11
N GLN A 73 8.52 -12.78 -18.38
CA GLN A 73 8.45 -14.11 -18.98
C GLN A 73 7.26 -14.22 -19.94
N SER A 74 6.08 -13.76 -19.51
CA SER A 74 4.87 -13.81 -20.34
C SER A 74 4.97 -12.91 -21.58
N TYR A 75 5.68 -11.78 -21.52
CA TYR A 75 5.95 -10.98 -22.71
C TYR A 75 6.99 -11.62 -23.64
N GLN A 76 8.03 -12.25 -23.08
CA GLN A 76 9.01 -13.00 -23.87
C GLN A 76 8.34 -14.13 -24.66
N ASP A 77 7.34 -14.79 -24.06
CA ASP A 77 6.52 -15.79 -24.76
C ASP A 77 5.84 -15.21 -26.01
N VAL A 78 5.39 -13.95 -25.98
CA VAL A 78 4.80 -13.27 -27.15
C VAL A 78 5.81 -13.16 -28.30
N LEU A 79 7.09 -12.94 -27.97
CA LEU A 79 8.17 -12.76 -28.96
C LEU A 79 8.51 -14.06 -29.69
N ASN A 80 8.13 -15.22 -29.14
CA ASN A 80 8.30 -16.51 -29.80
C ASN A 80 7.33 -16.71 -30.98
N TYR A 81 6.37 -15.80 -31.16
CA TYR A 81 5.38 -15.86 -32.23
C TYR A 81 5.51 -14.67 -33.19
N SER A 82 5.19 -14.89 -34.47
CA SER A 82 4.99 -13.78 -35.41
C SER A 82 3.66 -13.08 -35.09
N SER A 83 3.73 -12.04 -34.26
CA SER A 83 2.56 -11.34 -33.70
C SER A 83 2.71 -9.82 -33.83
N PRO A 84 1.63 -9.09 -34.14
CA PRO A 84 1.64 -7.62 -34.12
C PRO A 84 1.88 -7.05 -32.71
N LEU A 85 1.77 -7.87 -31.66
CA LEU A 85 2.02 -7.48 -30.28
C LEU A 85 3.50 -7.51 -29.89
N ALA A 86 4.39 -8.03 -30.74
CA ALA A 86 5.80 -8.25 -30.40
C ALA A 86 6.54 -6.94 -30.06
N GLU A 87 6.33 -5.87 -30.84
CA GLU A 87 6.96 -4.57 -30.57
C GLU A 87 6.50 -3.98 -29.23
N LEU A 88 5.20 -4.04 -28.96
CA LEU A 88 4.63 -3.56 -27.71
C LEU A 88 5.09 -4.41 -26.51
N ALA A 89 5.18 -5.74 -26.68
CA ALA A 89 5.72 -6.65 -25.66
C ALA A 89 7.19 -6.31 -25.34
N GLN A 90 8.02 -6.07 -26.36
CA GLN A 90 9.42 -5.69 -26.17
C GLN A 90 9.57 -4.38 -25.39
N LYS A 91 8.72 -3.38 -25.68
CA LYS A 91 8.69 -2.13 -24.91
C LYS A 91 8.30 -2.36 -23.46
N ASN A 92 7.27 -3.17 -23.21
CA ASN A 92 6.79 -3.43 -21.85
C ASN A 92 7.78 -4.28 -21.04
N ILE A 93 8.54 -5.19 -21.68
CA ILE A 93 9.64 -5.91 -21.03
C ILE A 93 10.65 -4.95 -20.42
N ALA A 94 11.10 -3.94 -21.18
CA ALA A 94 12.07 -2.96 -20.68
C ALA A 94 11.53 -2.21 -19.44
N ILE A 95 10.24 -1.84 -19.46
CA ILE A 95 9.59 -1.18 -18.32
C ILE A 95 9.51 -2.13 -17.12
N CYS A 96 9.07 -3.38 -17.32
CA CYS A 96 8.99 -4.36 -16.24
C CYS A 96 10.37 -4.70 -15.66
N GLN A 97 11.43 -4.70 -16.47
CA GLN A 97 12.81 -4.91 -16.00
C GLN A 97 13.21 -3.79 -15.03
N GLU A 98 13.00 -2.52 -15.41
CA GLU A 98 13.29 -1.39 -14.52
C GLU A 98 12.50 -1.46 -13.20
N LEU A 99 11.22 -1.81 -13.26
CA LEU A 99 10.37 -1.96 -12.07
C LEU A 99 10.78 -3.16 -11.20
N SER A 100 11.20 -4.28 -11.82
CA SER A 100 11.65 -5.49 -11.10
C SER A 100 12.97 -5.25 -10.39
N GLU A 101 13.95 -4.65 -11.08
CA GLU A 101 15.28 -4.34 -10.52
C GLU A 101 15.18 -3.47 -9.26
N MET A 102 14.22 -2.55 -9.20
CA MET A 102 13.94 -1.75 -8.01
C MET A 102 13.28 -2.57 -6.88
N SER A 103 12.33 -3.42 -7.26
CA SER A 103 11.50 -4.19 -6.31
C SER A 103 12.26 -5.33 -5.64
N GLN A 104 13.28 -5.89 -6.31
CA GLN A 104 14.06 -7.04 -5.84
C GLN A 104 15.27 -6.68 -4.99
N ARG A 105 15.49 -5.40 -4.66
CA ARG A 105 16.61 -5.00 -3.80
C ARG A 105 16.39 -5.56 -2.40
N SER A 106 17.00 -6.71 -2.14
CA SER A 106 16.93 -7.38 -0.84
C SER A 106 17.48 -6.46 0.25
N GLN A 107 16.75 -6.44 1.35
CA GLN A 107 17.10 -5.75 2.58
C GLN A 107 17.48 -6.76 3.68
N ASP A 108 17.62 -8.04 3.31
CA ASP A 108 17.87 -9.13 4.24
C ASP A 108 19.26 -9.03 4.86
N GLY A 109 19.32 -9.18 6.18
CA GLY A 109 20.58 -9.18 6.93
C GLY A 109 21.22 -7.81 7.12
N LEU A 110 20.58 -6.72 6.69
CA LEU A 110 21.05 -5.35 6.97
C LEU A 110 20.89 -5.03 8.46
N LEU A 111 21.85 -4.27 9.00
CA LEU A 111 21.71 -3.67 10.32
C LEU A 111 20.61 -2.59 10.30
N PRO A 112 19.98 -2.27 11.45
CA PRO A 112 18.88 -1.29 11.51
C PRO A 112 19.18 0.07 10.82
N GLN A 113 20.39 0.61 10.99
CA GLN A 113 20.79 1.88 10.38
C GLN A 113 20.99 1.77 8.86
N GLU A 114 21.52 0.63 8.40
CA GLU A 114 21.72 0.35 6.98
C GLU A 114 20.38 0.14 6.27
N LEU A 115 19.43 -0.49 6.96
CA LEU A 115 18.06 -0.70 6.48
C LEU A 115 17.34 0.64 6.30
N LEU A 116 17.40 1.54 7.29
CA LEU A 116 16.79 2.87 7.15
C LEU A 116 17.36 3.65 5.97
N SER A 117 18.69 3.66 5.82
CA SER A 117 19.37 4.30 4.67
C SER A 117 18.98 3.66 3.34
N ALA A 118 18.86 2.33 3.28
CA ALA A 118 18.40 1.61 2.11
C ALA A 118 16.95 1.98 1.74
N LEU A 119 16.07 2.10 2.73
CA LEU A 119 14.68 2.53 2.54
C LEU A 119 14.60 3.98 2.05
N GLU A 120 15.37 4.90 2.63
CA GLU A 120 15.44 6.29 2.18
C GLU A 120 15.90 6.40 0.72
N LYS A 121 16.93 5.65 0.35
CA LYS A 121 17.40 5.57 -1.04
C LYS A 121 16.34 4.96 -1.95
N ALA A 122 15.66 3.91 -1.52
CA ALA A 122 14.60 3.29 -2.29
C ALA A 122 13.43 4.25 -2.53
N VAL A 123 13.02 5.06 -1.54
CA VAL A 123 12.02 6.11 -1.72
C VAL A 123 12.43 7.10 -2.81
N GLN A 124 13.69 7.57 -2.80
CA GLN A 124 14.20 8.50 -3.81
C GLN A 124 14.27 7.87 -5.21
N ASP A 125 14.66 6.61 -5.30
CA ASP A 125 14.74 5.90 -6.58
C ASP A 125 13.34 5.66 -7.17
N TRP A 126 12.35 5.30 -6.34
CA TRP A 126 10.95 5.21 -6.75
C TRP A 126 10.36 6.57 -7.15
N GLU A 127 10.71 7.65 -6.45
CA GLU A 127 10.29 9.02 -6.83
C GLU A 127 10.76 9.37 -8.26
N ARG A 128 11.98 9.00 -8.63
CA ARG A 128 12.49 9.19 -10.01
C ARG A 128 11.70 8.37 -11.03
N LEU A 129 11.29 7.15 -10.69
CA LEU A 129 10.47 6.33 -11.59
C LEU A 129 9.04 6.87 -11.73
N VAL A 130 8.44 7.38 -10.65
CA VAL A 130 7.14 8.06 -10.71
C VAL A 130 7.22 9.25 -11.66
N GLU A 131 8.27 10.07 -11.55
CA GLU A 131 8.47 11.19 -12.48
C GLU A 131 8.69 10.73 -13.93
N LYS A 132 9.52 9.70 -14.14
CA LYS A 132 9.79 9.13 -15.46
C LYS A 132 8.52 8.64 -16.16
N TYR A 133 7.60 8.04 -15.41
CA TYR A 133 6.36 7.45 -15.94
C TYR A 133 5.14 8.35 -15.80
N ARG A 134 5.31 9.60 -15.38
CA ARG A 134 4.22 10.58 -15.22
C ARG A 134 3.37 10.68 -16.50
N GLY A 135 2.05 10.61 -16.33
CA GLY A 135 1.08 10.66 -17.42
C GLY A 135 0.98 9.38 -18.25
N THR A 136 1.66 8.30 -17.87
CA THR A 136 1.59 6.99 -18.54
C THR A 136 0.82 5.98 -17.69
N PRO A 137 0.33 4.87 -18.28
CA PRO A 137 -0.25 3.76 -17.52
C PRO A 137 0.68 3.05 -16.51
N TYR A 138 1.94 3.47 -16.39
CA TYR A 138 2.88 2.93 -15.42
C TYR A 138 3.07 3.85 -14.20
N GLU A 139 2.54 5.08 -14.25
CA GLU A 139 2.62 6.03 -13.13
C GLU A 139 2.03 5.44 -11.85
N HIS A 140 0.80 4.91 -11.91
CA HIS A 140 0.13 4.39 -10.72
C HIS A 140 0.84 3.16 -10.16
N LEU A 141 1.42 2.29 -11.00
CA LEU A 141 2.20 1.14 -10.54
C LEU A 141 3.46 1.60 -9.79
N ALA A 142 4.15 2.62 -10.30
CA ALA A 142 5.30 3.21 -9.62
C ALA A 142 4.89 3.91 -8.30
N ARG A 143 3.74 4.62 -8.27
CA ARG A 143 3.23 5.28 -7.06
C ARG A 143 2.83 4.27 -5.97
N GLU A 144 2.23 3.14 -6.33
CA GLU A 144 1.92 2.07 -5.36
C GLU A 144 3.19 1.49 -4.72
N GLN A 145 4.25 1.33 -5.51
CA GLN A 145 5.53 0.83 -5.03
C GLN A 145 6.27 1.86 -4.16
N GLN A 146 6.27 3.12 -4.58
CA GLN A 146 6.78 4.24 -3.78
C GLN A 146 6.10 4.29 -2.41
N GLU A 147 4.77 4.29 -2.40
CA GLU A 147 3.96 4.32 -1.18
C GLU A 147 4.26 3.13 -0.28
N ARG A 148 4.43 1.92 -0.84
CA ARG A 148 4.77 0.72 -0.06
C ARG A 148 6.10 0.87 0.68
N VAL A 149 7.14 1.37 0.00
CA VAL A 149 8.47 1.56 0.60
C VAL A 149 8.44 2.70 1.62
N GLU A 150 7.70 3.78 1.36
CA GLU A 150 7.53 4.85 2.33
C GLU A 150 6.81 4.38 3.60
N TRP A 151 5.76 3.58 3.43
CA TRP A 151 5.06 2.94 4.54
C TRP A 151 5.99 2.03 5.36
N GLU A 152 6.80 1.22 4.70
CA GLU A 152 7.79 0.35 5.34
C GLU A 152 8.80 1.17 6.17
N LYS A 153 9.27 2.30 5.64
CA LYS A 153 10.14 3.23 6.37
C LYS A 153 9.49 3.79 7.64
N VAL A 154 8.22 4.20 7.55
CA VAL A 154 7.47 4.71 8.70
C VAL A 154 7.31 3.61 9.75
N ALA A 155 6.87 2.42 9.33
CA ALA A 155 6.68 1.27 10.21
C ALA A 155 7.99 0.83 10.88
N PHE A 156 9.10 0.85 10.14
CA PHE A 156 10.42 0.55 10.67
C PHE A 156 10.82 1.56 11.75
N THR A 157 10.70 2.86 11.47
CA THR A 157 11.04 3.92 12.44
C THR A 157 10.19 3.80 13.69
N GLU A 158 8.89 3.55 13.52
CA GLU A 158 7.95 3.36 14.62
C GLU A 158 8.33 2.16 15.50
N ALA A 159 8.66 1.01 14.89
CA ALA A 159 9.04 -0.19 15.63
C ALA A 159 10.35 -0.04 16.43
N HIS A 160 11.21 0.90 16.03
CA HIS A 160 12.50 1.19 16.67
C HIS A 160 12.46 2.46 17.53
N THR A 161 11.28 3.06 17.73
CA THR A 161 11.09 4.23 18.60
C THR A 161 10.94 3.79 20.05
N GLY A 162 11.85 4.22 20.93
CA GLY A 162 11.82 3.93 22.37
C GLY A 162 11.49 5.13 23.25
N THR A 163 11.49 6.35 22.68
CA THR A 163 11.35 7.60 23.45
C THR A 163 10.43 8.62 22.78
N TRP A 164 10.10 9.66 23.54
CA TRP A 164 9.24 10.76 23.06
C TRP A 164 9.90 11.64 21.99
N GLN A 165 11.23 11.85 22.08
CA GLN A 165 11.98 12.62 21.06
C GLN A 165 11.97 11.90 19.71
N GLU A 166 12.02 10.58 19.73
CA GLU A 166 11.91 9.74 18.52
C GLU A 166 10.46 9.68 18.00
N ALA A 167 9.46 9.84 18.88
CA ALA A 167 8.05 9.85 18.49
C ALA A 167 7.68 11.06 17.61
N GLU A 168 8.31 12.22 17.79
CA GLU A 168 8.11 13.38 16.90
C GLU A 168 8.57 13.06 15.47
N GLN A 169 9.68 12.33 15.31
CA GLN A 169 10.17 11.90 14.00
C GLN A 169 9.18 10.95 13.31
N VAL A 170 8.59 10.00 14.05
CA VAL A 170 7.56 9.10 13.52
C VAL A 170 6.33 9.87 13.05
N ILE A 171 5.85 10.82 13.86
CA ILE A 171 4.71 11.69 13.51
C ILE A 171 5.01 12.49 12.23
N GLN A 172 6.20 13.07 12.12
CA GLN A 172 6.61 13.80 10.92
C GLN A 172 6.62 12.89 9.67
N GLN A 173 7.10 11.65 9.80
CA GLN A 173 7.07 10.68 8.71
C GLN A 173 5.65 10.29 8.31
N TYR A 174 4.76 10.04 9.26
CA TYR A 174 3.34 9.80 8.98
C TYR A 174 2.69 10.98 8.25
N ASN A 175 2.93 12.21 8.71
CA ASN A 175 2.38 13.41 8.07
C ASN A 175 2.91 13.58 6.64
N ALA A 176 4.20 13.30 6.40
CA ALA A 176 4.78 13.33 5.06
C ALA A 176 4.14 12.27 4.16
N LEU A 177 3.97 11.04 4.65
CA LEU A 177 3.31 9.93 3.94
C LEU A 177 1.87 10.31 3.56
N ILE A 178 1.07 10.76 4.54
CA ILE A 178 -0.33 11.17 4.35
C ILE A 178 -0.44 12.32 3.36
N SER A 179 0.44 13.33 3.46
CA SER A 179 0.42 14.48 2.56
C SER A 179 0.81 14.11 1.14
N ARG A 180 1.85 13.27 0.96
CA ARG A 180 2.33 12.85 -0.36
C ARG A 180 1.34 11.93 -1.06
N HIS A 181 0.68 11.07 -0.29
CA HIS A 181 -0.23 10.04 -0.81
C HIS A 181 -1.71 10.35 -0.52
N ALA A 182 -2.08 11.63 -0.53
CA ALA A 182 -3.45 12.09 -0.27
C ALA A 182 -4.51 11.54 -1.25
N GLU A 183 -4.09 11.09 -2.44
CA GLU A 183 -4.97 10.49 -3.44
C GLU A 183 -5.04 8.96 -3.34
N SER A 184 -4.22 8.36 -2.48
CA SER A 184 -4.14 6.90 -2.37
C SER A 184 -5.42 6.31 -1.83
N LYS A 185 -5.79 5.13 -2.37
CA LYS A 185 -6.82 4.27 -1.77
C LYS A 185 -6.52 3.88 -0.31
N ASN A 186 -5.25 3.97 0.11
CA ASN A 186 -4.79 3.58 1.44
C ASN A 186 -4.78 4.75 2.45
N LEU A 187 -5.12 5.97 2.04
CA LEU A 187 -5.07 7.16 2.91
C LEU A 187 -5.73 6.96 4.28
N ASN A 188 -6.95 6.40 4.29
CA ASN A 188 -7.71 6.20 5.53
C ASN A 188 -7.00 5.21 6.47
N ARG A 189 -6.31 4.22 5.92
CA ARG A 189 -5.54 3.27 6.70
C ARG A 189 -4.35 3.96 7.38
N TYR A 190 -3.67 4.88 6.71
CA TYR A 190 -2.59 5.65 7.33
C TYR A 190 -3.08 6.59 8.42
N LEU A 191 -4.24 7.22 8.23
CA LEU A 191 -4.88 8.02 9.28
C LEU A 191 -5.19 7.18 10.53
N LEU A 192 -5.70 5.96 10.35
CA LEU A 192 -5.91 5.03 11.47
C LEU A 192 -4.60 4.63 12.16
N HIS A 193 -3.55 4.31 11.39
CA HIS A 193 -2.26 3.94 11.96
C HIS A 193 -1.60 5.10 12.73
N LEU A 194 -1.70 6.34 12.24
CA LEU A 194 -1.25 7.51 12.98
C LEU A 194 -2.09 7.70 14.26
N GLY A 195 -3.40 7.49 14.21
CA GLY A 195 -4.26 7.49 15.39
C GLY A 195 -3.84 6.44 16.41
N ASP A 196 -3.53 5.22 15.96
CA ASP A 196 -3.02 4.13 16.80
C ASP A 196 -1.67 4.45 17.43
N PHE A 197 -0.81 5.18 16.74
CA PHE A 197 0.43 5.68 17.29
C PHE A 197 0.17 6.68 18.43
N TYR A 198 -0.70 7.67 18.21
CA TYR A 198 -1.09 8.63 19.25
C TYR A 198 -1.79 7.96 20.45
N ALA A 199 -2.68 7.00 20.23
CA ALA A 199 -3.35 6.27 21.30
C ALA A 199 -2.35 5.44 22.14
N ARG A 200 -1.34 4.84 21.51
CA ARG A 200 -0.23 4.18 22.23
C ARG A 200 0.61 5.18 23.00
N MET A 201 0.90 6.36 22.47
CA MET A 201 1.61 7.41 23.22
C MET A 201 0.83 7.84 24.47
N ALA A 202 -0.48 8.02 24.37
CA ALA A 202 -1.35 8.31 25.51
C ALA A 202 -1.25 7.21 26.57
N SER A 203 -1.34 5.96 26.12
CA SER A 203 -1.28 4.78 26.99
C SER A 203 0.09 4.66 27.68
N HIS A 204 1.17 4.78 26.92
CA HIS A 204 2.54 4.73 27.45
C HIS A 204 2.81 5.86 28.45
N TYR A 205 2.26 7.06 28.21
CA TYR A 205 2.35 8.15 29.17
C TYR A 205 1.67 7.80 30.51
N ALA A 206 0.47 7.23 30.46
CA ALA A 206 -0.27 6.79 31.65
C ALA A 206 0.34 5.56 32.34
N GLU A 207 1.10 4.73 31.62
CA GLU A 207 1.86 3.64 32.24
C GLU A 207 3.12 4.15 32.95
N LYS A 208 3.78 5.17 32.37
CA LYS A 208 5.02 5.75 32.91
C LYS A 208 4.76 6.67 34.10
N GLU A 209 3.73 7.51 34.00
CA GLU A 209 3.28 8.39 35.07
C GLU A 209 1.97 7.83 35.61
N ASP A 210 2.01 7.23 36.81
CA ASP A 210 0.82 6.63 37.45
C ASP A 210 -0.32 7.66 37.50
N PRO A 211 -1.50 7.39 36.90
CA PRO A 211 -2.62 8.31 36.92
C PRO A 211 -3.11 8.64 38.33
N HIS A 212 -2.86 7.78 39.32
CA HIS A 212 -3.14 8.07 40.74
C HIS A 212 -2.14 9.05 41.38
N GLY A 213 -0.99 9.29 40.72
CA GLY A 213 0.12 10.05 41.25
C GLY A 213 -0.01 11.55 41.00
N LEU A 214 0.52 12.37 41.92
CA LEU A 214 0.55 13.84 41.83
C LEU A 214 1.35 14.39 40.62
N ARG A 215 2.15 13.54 39.95
CA ARG A 215 2.97 13.92 38.79
C ARG A 215 2.25 13.73 37.46
N PHE A 216 1.07 13.11 37.48
CA PHE A 216 0.28 12.90 36.29
C PHE A 216 -0.30 14.23 35.78
N ASP A 217 0.09 14.61 34.57
CA ASP A 217 -0.46 15.75 33.86
C ASP A 217 -1.54 15.27 32.89
N PHE A 218 -2.79 15.39 33.32
CA PHE A 218 -3.94 15.01 32.50
C PHE A 218 -3.97 15.74 31.16
N LYS A 219 -3.50 16.99 31.07
CA LYS A 219 -3.50 17.73 29.79
C LYS A 219 -2.52 17.13 28.79
N LYS A 220 -1.39 16.61 29.27
CA LYS A 220 -0.40 15.93 28.42
C LYS A 220 -0.94 14.60 27.89
N PHE A 221 -1.63 13.84 28.74
CA PHE A 221 -2.35 12.64 28.33
C PHE A 221 -3.44 12.96 27.29
N GLU A 222 -4.31 13.92 27.62
CA GLU A 222 -5.47 14.33 26.83
C GLU A 222 -5.04 14.80 25.43
N LYS A 223 -3.93 15.54 25.30
CA LYS A 223 -3.40 15.94 23.99
C LYS A 223 -3.18 14.77 23.03
N PHE A 224 -2.60 13.66 23.49
CA PHE A 224 -2.39 12.49 22.63
C PHE A 224 -3.70 11.77 22.33
N ALA A 225 -4.55 11.61 23.35
CA ALA A 225 -5.81 10.90 23.20
C ALA A 225 -6.79 11.66 22.28
N ASP A 226 -6.88 12.98 22.40
CA ASP A 226 -7.73 13.81 21.55
C ASP A 226 -7.25 13.80 20.10
N THR A 227 -5.93 13.90 19.86
CA THR A 227 -5.38 13.82 18.50
C THR A 227 -5.69 12.45 17.85
N ALA A 228 -5.58 11.35 18.61
CA ALA A 228 -5.99 10.03 18.12
C ALA A 228 -7.49 9.97 17.81
N LEU A 229 -8.32 10.56 18.68
CA LEU A 229 -9.78 10.61 18.51
C LEU A 229 -10.16 11.37 17.24
N GLU A 230 -9.58 12.55 17.01
CA GLU A 230 -9.81 13.36 15.81
C GLU A 230 -9.50 12.57 14.52
N LEU A 231 -8.39 11.84 14.50
CA LEU A 231 -8.00 11.01 13.36
C LEU A 231 -9.01 9.87 13.14
N TYR A 232 -9.42 9.17 14.19
CA TYR A 232 -10.43 8.12 14.07
C TYR A 232 -11.79 8.67 13.63
N GLU A 233 -12.23 9.81 14.16
CA GLU A 233 -13.49 10.45 13.78
C GLU A 233 -13.47 10.92 12.32
N SER A 234 -12.33 11.42 11.83
CA SER A 234 -12.15 11.80 10.43
C SER A 234 -12.35 10.62 9.47
N VAL A 235 -12.01 9.40 9.89
CA VAL A 235 -12.22 8.16 9.11
C VAL A 235 -13.64 7.63 9.33
N ALA A 236 -14.14 7.62 10.56
CA ALA A 236 -15.46 7.10 10.93
C ALA A 236 -16.62 7.87 10.29
N SER A 237 -16.41 9.14 9.94
CA SER A 237 -17.39 10.01 9.28
C SER A 237 -17.49 9.79 7.77
N LYS A 238 -16.51 9.14 7.14
CA LYS A 238 -16.52 8.87 5.68
C LYS A 238 -17.46 7.73 5.34
N ASP A 239 -18.18 7.87 4.23
CA ASP A 239 -19.07 6.85 3.68
C ASP A 239 -18.39 5.99 2.61
N GLY A 240 -18.79 4.73 2.51
CA GLY A 240 -18.34 3.83 1.44
C GLY A 240 -16.92 3.27 1.57
N ILE A 241 -16.22 3.52 2.69
CA ILE A 241 -14.86 3.02 2.93
C ILE A 241 -14.85 1.78 3.85
N SER A 242 -13.87 0.90 3.68
CA SER A 242 -13.70 -0.32 4.48
C SER A 242 -13.37 -0.02 5.94
N GLU A 243 -12.62 1.05 6.18
CA GLU A 243 -12.04 1.40 7.48
C GLU A 243 -13.07 1.99 8.45
N LYS A 244 -14.29 2.31 7.99
CA LYS A 244 -15.30 3.03 8.78
C LYS A 244 -15.68 2.31 10.07
N LEU A 245 -15.88 1.00 10.01
CA LEU A 245 -16.30 0.20 11.17
C LEU A 245 -15.18 0.13 12.20
N GLU A 246 -13.95 -0.14 11.75
CA GLU A 246 -12.77 -0.14 12.59
C GLU A 246 -12.59 1.21 13.29
N ALA A 247 -12.70 2.32 12.54
CA ALA A 247 -12.59 3.67 13.08
C ALA A 247 -13.63 3.93 14.19
N LYS A 248 -14.89 3.55 13.98
CA LYS A 248 -15.96 3.72 14.99
C LYS A 248 -15.69 2.95 16.27
N ASP A 249 -15.14 1.74 16.15
CA ASP A 249 -14.85 0.92 17.34
C ASP A 249 -13.62 1.44 18.08
N LYS A 250 -12.62 1.95 17.36
CA LYS A 250 -11.48 2.68 17.96
C LYS A 250 -11.92 3.95 18.69
N VAL A 251 -12.83 4.75 18.13
CA VAL A 251 -13.43 5.92 18.81
C VAL A 251 -14.07 5.51 20.15
N LYS A 252 -14.93 4.49 20.14
CA LYS A 252 -15.61 4.03 21.37
C LYS A 252 -14.61 3.53 22.41
N ALA A 253 -13.62 2.74 21.99
CA ALA A 253 -12.60 2.20 22.88
C ALA A 253 -11.79 3.31 23.54
N LEU A 254 -11.32 4.28 22.76
CA LEU A 254 -10.50 5.38 23.25
C LEU A 254 -11.28 6.31 24.19
N ILE A 255 -12.54 6.65 23.87
CA ILE A 255 -13.41 7.42 24.78
C ILE A 255 -13.58 6.71 26.12
N SER A 256 -13.78 5.39 26.12
CA SER A 256 -13.89 4.61 27.36
C SER A 256 -12.59 4.64 28.17
N TYR A 257 -11.45 4.56 27.48
CA TYR A 257 -10.14 4.63 28.11
C TYR A 257 -9.87 6.01 28.74
N ILE A 258 -10.11 7.10 28.00
CA ILE A 258 -9.97 8.48 28.50
C ILE A 258 -10.81 8.70 29.77
N ARG A 259 -12.07 8.25 29.77
CA ARG A 259 -12.95 8.38 30.95
C ARG A 259 -12.40 7.64 32.16
N THR A 260 -11.81 6.46 31.94
CA THR A 260 -11.20 5.67 33.01
C THR A 260 -10.02 6.40 33.62
N VAL A 261 -9.08 6.86 32.79
CA VAL A 261 -7.90 7.62 33.23
C VAL A 261 -8.32 8.90 33.97
N LYS A 262 -9.28 9.65 33.42
CA LYS A 262 -9.80 10.88 34.03
C LYS A 262 -10.40 10.67 35.40
N LYS A 263 -11.15 9.57 35.59
CA LYS A 263 -11.74 9.23 36.89
C LYS A 263 -10.68 8.89 37.94
N ILE A 264 -9.58 8.28 37.50
CA ILE A 264 -8.50 7.83 38.38
C ILE A 264 -7.56 8.98 38.76
N SER A 265 -7.38 9.96 37.87
CA SER A 265 -6.52 11.12 38.09
C SER A 265 -7.16 12.28 38.87
N GLN A 266 -8.41 12.12 39.30
CA GLN A 266 -9.18 13.09 40.11
C GLN A 266 -9.21 12.63 41.57
#